data_AF-Q37551-F1
#
_entry.id   AF-Q37551-F1
#
_cell.length_a   1.000
_cell.length_b   1.000
_cell.length_c   1.000
_cell.angle_alpha   90.00
_cell.angle_beta   90.00
_cell.angle_gamma   90.00
#
_symmetry.space_group_name_H-M   'P 1'
#
loop_
_entity.id
_entity.type
_entity.pdbx_description
1 polymer ?
#
loop_
_entity_poly.entity_id
_entity_poly.type
_entity_poly.pdbx_seq_one_letter_code
_entity_poly.pdbx_strand_id
1 'polypeptide(L)'
;SYEYSDFLGYDFDSYMKEIEYVSLSNELFLDVDNRLVLPSNLLIRFVATSSDVIHAWGLPNFFLKMDVMTGVMSVLNYNFEMLGIFYGQCSEICGVNHSFMPIMIEVVLFDFFKNYV
;
A
#
# COMPACT_ATOMS: atom_id res chain seq x y z
N SER A 1 -5.25 5.31 3.92
CA SER A 1 -5.87 4.15 4.58
C SER A 1 -5.87 2.92 3.69
N TYR A 2 -5.90 1.76 4.33
CA TYR A 2 -6.26 0.46 3.75
C TYR A 2 -7.36 -0.18 4.59
N GLU A 3 -8.21 -0.98 3.96
CA GLU A 3 -9.28 -1.73 4.61
C GLU A 3 -9.31 -3.13 4.03
N TYR A 4 -9.30 -4.15 4.90
CA TYR A 4 -9.53 -5.54 4.51
C TYR A 4 -11.03 -5.85 4.60
N SER A 5 -11.79 -5.50 3.56
CA SER A 5 -13.26 -5.58 3.58
C SER A 5 -13.85 -6.97 3.87
N ASP A 6 -13.09 -8.04 3.64
CA ASP A 6 -13.51 -9.42 3.94
C ASP A 6 -13.45 -9.74 5.45
N PHE A 7 -12.79 -8.88 6.24
CA PHE A 7 -12.59 -9.04 7.68
C PHE A 7 -13.15 -7.81 8.42
N LEU A 8 -14.12 -8.03 9.31
CA LEU A 8 -14.81 -6.94 10.00
C LEU A 8 -13.84 -6.16 10.92
N GLY A 9 -13.73 -4.84 10.69
CA GLY A 9 -13.01 -3.91 11.57
C GLY A 9 -11.49 -3.90 11.37
N TYR A 10 -10.99 -4.41 10.25
CA TYR A 10 -9.57 -4.36 9.90
C TYR A 10 -9.29 -3.25 8.89
N ASP A 11 -9.24 -2.01 9.38
CA ASP A 11 -8.80 -0.83 8.66
C ASP A 11 -7.71 -0.09 9.43
N PHE A 12 -6.82 0.58 8.69
CA PHE A 12 -5.74 1.35 9.27
C PHE A 12 -5.22 2.41 8.28
N ASP A 13 -4.56 3.42 8.84
CA ASP A 13 -3.79 4.39 8.07
C ASP A 13 -2.31 4.02 8.00
N SER A 14 -1.68 4.39 6.88
CA SER A 14 -0.27 4.18 6.58
C SER A 14 0.35 5.53 6.28
N TYR A 15 1.17 6.04 7.19
CA TYR A 15 1.88 7.31 7.08
C TYR A 15 3.39 7.08 6.98
N MET A 16 4.09 7.97 6.28
CA MET A 16 5.55 7.96 6.23
C MET A 16 6.12 8.15 7.63
N LYS A 17 7.10 7.32 8.03
CA LYS A 17 7.82 7.55 9.28
C LYS A 17 8.68 8.82 9.18
N GLU A 18 8.68 9.63 10.24
CA GLU A 18 9.58 10.78 10.33
C GLU A 18 11.04 10.33 10.44
N ILE A 19 11.94 11.11 9.83
CA ILE A 19 13.37 10.79 9.67
C ILE A 19 14.07 10.52 11.02
N GLU A 20 13.63 11.18 12.09
CA GLU A 20 14.20 10.99 13.43
C GLU A 20 14.01 9.56 14.00
N TYR A 21 13.02 8.82 13.50
CA TYR A 21 12.71 7.45 13.92
C TYR A 21 13.20 6.37 12.93
N VAL A 22 13.92 6.76 11.88
CA VAL A 22 14.42 5.84 10.85
C VAL A 22 15.72 5.20 11.34
N SER A 23 15.67 3.91 11.70
CA SER A 23 16.87 3.14 12.03
C SER A 23 17.79 3.00 10.81
N LEU A 24 19.11 2.79 11.01
CA LEU A 24 20.12 2.67 9.94
C LEU A 24 19.80 1.63 8.85
N SER A 25 18.88 0.69 9.10
CA SER A 25 18.43 -0.35 8.17
C SER A 25 17.26 0.04 7.26
N ASN A 26 16.64 1.20 7.47
CA ASN A 26 15.41 1.56 6.78
C ASN A 26 15.70 2.43 5.56
N GLU A 27 14.96 2.22 4.48
CA GLU A 27 15.09 3.08 3.30
C GLU A 27 14.48 4.46 3.59
N LEU A 28 15.31 5.50 3.42
CA LEU A 28 14.91 6.88 3.63
C LEU A 28 13.69 7.22 2.76
N PHE A 29 12.67 7.84 3.37
CA PHE A 29 11.42 8.31 2.74
C PHE A 29 10.45 7.25 2.19
N LEU A 30 10.76 5.96 2.31
CA LEU A 30 9.90 4.87 1.83
C LEU A 30 9.28 4.04 2.96
N ASP A 31 9.78 4.21 4.18
CA ASP A 31 9.26 3.50 5.36
C ASP A 31 7.95 4.13 5.87
N VAL A 32 7.04 3.26 6.32
CA VAL A 32 5.72 3.64 6.86
C VAL A 32 5.52 3.06 8.26
N ASP A 33 4.61 3.66 9.03
CA ASP A 33 4.21 3.14 10.34
C ASP A 33 3.50 1.78 10.25
N ASN A 34 2.51 1.67 9.36
CA ASN A 34 1.71 0.47 9.13
C ASN A 34 1.80 0.06 7.67
N ARG A 35 2.38 -1.11 7.41
CA ARG A 35 2.52 -1.67 6.06
C ARG A 35 1.31 -2.51 5.68
N LEU A 36 0.99 -2.53 4.38
CA LEU A 36 -0.07 -3.38 3.85
C LEU A 36 0.44 -4.82 3.75
N VAL A 37 -0.07 -5.71 4.60
CA VAL A 37 0.30 -7.13 4.58
C VAL A 37 -0.63 -7.90 3.64
N LEU A 38 -0.07 -8.67 2.72
CA LEU A 38 -0.83 -9.43 1.71
C LEU A 38 -0.36 -10.88 1.63
N PRO A 39 -1.25 -11.85 1.38
CA PRO A 39 -0.86 -13.22 1.15
C PRO A 39 -0.26 -13.42 -0.25
N SER A 40 0.79 -14.24 -0.36
CA SER A 40 1.32 -14.68 -1.65
C SER A 40 0.44 -15.74 -2.33
N ASN A 41 0.57 -15.85 -3.66
CA ASN A 41 -0.08 -16.86 -4.48
C ASN A 41 -1.62 -16.88 -4.40
N LEU A 42 -2.23 -15.73 -4.13
CA LEU A 42 -3.67 -15.52 -4.16
C LEU A 42 -4.02 -14.33 -5.04
N LEU A 43 -5.13 -14.42 -5.77
CA LEU A 43 -5.65 -13.31 -6.54
C LEU A 43 -6.32 -12.31 -5.60
N ILE A 44 -5.68 -11.15 -5.43
CA ILE A 44 -6.16 -10.06 -4.57
C ILE A 44 -6.85 -9.02 -5.45
N ARG A 45 -8.04 -8.59 -5.02
CA ARG A 45 -8.76 -7.47 -5.64
C ARG A 45 -8.53 -6.21 -4.82
N PHE A 46 -7.82 -5.26 -5.40
CA PHE A 46 -7.76 -3.90 -4.91
C PHE A 46 -8.95 -3.12 -5.44
N VAL A 47 -9.58 -2.37 -4.55
CA VAL A 47 -10.62 -1.40 -4.90
C VAL A 47 -10.23 -0.08 -4.25
N ALA A 48 -10.08 0.97 -5.05
CA ALA A 48 -9.59 2.26 -4.57
C ALA A 48 -10.42 3.42 -5.10
N THR A 49 -10.65 4.40 -4.23
CA THR A 49 -11.22 5.71 -4.53
C THR A 49 -10.45 6.75 -3.71
N SER A 50 -10.50 8.01 -4.13
CA SER A 50 -9.96 9.11 -3.33
C SER A 50 -11.04 9.77 -2.49
N SER A 51 -10.65 10.31 -1.34
CA SER A 51 -11.50 11.15 -0.47
C SER A 51 -11.33 12.65 -0.71
N ASP A 52 -10.27 13.07 -1.41
CA ASP A 52 -9.93 14.48 -1.61
C ASP A 52 -9.65 14.80 -3.09
N VAL A 53 -8.40 14.66 -3.53
CA VAL A 53 -7.89 14.97 -4.87
C VAL A 53 -7.47 13.69 -5.60
N ILE A 54 -6.99 13.80 -6.83
CA ILE A 54 -6.50 12.63 -7.56
C ILE A 54 -5.17 12.18 -6.95
N HIS A 55 -5.03 10.87 -6.74
CA HIS A 55 -3.78 10.19 -6.42
C HIS A 55 -3.54 9.05 -7.42
N ALA A 56 -2.40 8.39 -7.33
CA ALA A 56 -2.18 7.13 -8.03
C ALA A 56 -1.40 6.16 -7.16
N TRP A 57 -1.97 4.98 -6.92
CA TRP A 57 -1.35 3.90 -6.19
C TRP A 57 -0.36 3.17 -7.09
N GLY A 58 0.94 3.43 -6.91
CA GLY A 58 2.02 2.92 -7.76
C GLY A 58 2.96 1.99 -7.02
N LEU A 59 3.21 0.80 -7.58
CA LEU A 59 4.10 -0.23 -7.03
C LEU A 59 5.04 -0.75 -8.13
N PRO A 60 6.22 -0.12 -8.31
CA PRO A 60 7.12 -0.35 -9.44
C PRO A 60 7.65 -1.78 -9.56
N ASN A 61 7.95 -2.45 -8.43
CA ASN A 61 8.47 -3.83 -8.42
C ASN A 61 7.57 -4.84 -9.16
N PHE A 62 6.27 -4.53 -9.27
CA PHE A 62 5.27 -5.35 -9.94
C PHE A 62 4.66 -4.67 -11.17
N PHE A 63 5.21 -3.52 -11.58
CA PHE A 63 4.71 -2.68 -12.68
C PHE A 63 3.22 -2.32 -12.53
N LEU A 64 2.77 -2.13 -11.28
CA LEU A 64 1.40 -1.75 -11.00
C LEU A 64 1.30 -0.23 -10.86
N LYS A 65 0.30 0.34 -11.52
CA LYS A 65 -0.17 1.71 -11.29
C LYS A 65 -1.68 1.70 -11.41
N MET A 66 -2.35 2.27 -10.43
CA MET A 66 -3.79 2.45 -10.43
C MET A 66 -4.10 3.89 -10.03
N ASP A 67 -4.72 4.65 -10.94
CA ASP A 67 -5.17 6.01 -10.64
C ASP A 67 -6.40 5.96 -9.73
N VAL A 68 -6.43 6.85 -8.74
CA VAL A 68 -7.40 6.87 -7.65
C VAL A 68 -8.06 8.25 -7.65
N MET A 69 -9.33 8.31 -8.05
CA MET A 69 -10.07 9.56 -8.29
C MET A 69 -11.31 9.63 -7.40
N THR A 70 -11.68 10.83 -6.98
CA THR A 70 -12.87 11.06 -6.16
C THR A 70 -14.14 10.73 -6.94
N GLY A 71 -15.00 9.88 -6.36
CA GLY A 71 -16.26 9.46 -7.00
C GLY A 71 -16.11 8.35 -8.03
N VAL A 72 -14.91 7.76 -8.19
CA VAL A 72 -14.64 6.63 -9.09
C VAL A 72 -14.00 5.49 -8.29
N MET A 73 -14.56 4.29 -8.44
CA MET A 73 -14.01 3.07 -7.84
C MET A 73 -13.13 2.35 -8.87
N SER A 74 -11.82 2.55 -8.80
CA SER A 74 -10.83 1.81 -9.59
C SER A 74 -10.64 0.41 -9.02
N VAL A 75 -10.55 -0.59 -9.90
CA VAL A 75 -10.39 -1.99 -9.50
C VAL A 75 -9.18 -2.60 -10.21
N LEU A 76 -8.32 -3.27 -9.44
CA LEU A 76 -7.16 -4.00 -9.94
C LEU A 76 -7.14 -5.39 -9.32
N ASN A 77 -6.98 -6.44 -10.13
CA ASN A 77 -6.78 -7.80 -9.63
C ASN A 77 -5.32 -8.19 -9.88
N TYR A 78 -4.62 -8.64 -8.85
CA TYR A 78 -3.22 -9.02 -8.95
C TYR A 78 -2.87 -10.20 -8.04
N ASN A 79 -1.91 -11.02 -8.46
CA ASN A 79 -1.37 -12.12 -7.66
C ASN A 79 0.12 -11.87 -7.40
N PHE A 80 0.52 -11.84 -6.12
CA PHE A 80 1.91 -11.66 -5.71
C PHE A 80 2.60 -13.02 -5.58
N GLU A 81 3.56 -13.30 -6.46
CA GLU A 81 4.30 -14.57 -6.47
C GLU A 81 5.56 -14.53 -5.58
N MET A 82 6.09 -13.33 -5.32
CA MET A 82 7.31 -13.14 -4.55
C MET A 82 7.00 -12.69 -3.12
N LEU A 83 7.63 -13.34 -2.14
CA LEU A 83 7.61 -12.93 -0.73
C LEU A 83 8.60 -11.78 -0.49
N GLY A 84 8.27 -10.90 0.45
CA GLY A 84 9.18 -9.83 0.87
C GLY A 84 8.48 -8.50 1.08
N ILE A 85 9.29 -7.46 1.24
CA ILE A 85 8.83 -6.07 1.39
C ILE A 85 9.06 -5.34 0.08
N PHE A 86 8.03 -4.67 -0.42
CA PHE A 86 8.04 -3.95 -1.67
C PHE A 86 7.58 -2.52 -1.45
N TYR A 87 8.20 -1.60 -2.16
CA TYR A 87 8.00 -0.18 -1.99
C TYR A 87 7.34 0.43 -3.22
N GLY A 88 6.57 1.48 -2.99
CA GLY A 88 5.86 2.24 -3.98
C GLY A 88 5.68 3.69 -3.51
N GLN A 89 5.17 4.52 -4.41
CA GLN A 89 4.90 5.93 -4.13
C GLN A 89 3.68 6.40 -4.91
N CYS A 90 3.08 7.50 -4.44
CA CYS A 90 2.07 8.19 -5.21
C CYS A 90 2.65 8.64 -6.56
N SER A 91 1.99 8.25 -7.65
CA SER A 91 2.46 8.50 -9.02
C SER A 91 1.60 9.52 -9.80
N GLU A 92 0.89 10.38 -9.08
CA GLU A 92 0.05 11.47 -9.60
C GLU A 92 0.09 12.67 -8.66
N ILE A 93 0.29 13.88 -9.19
CA ILE A 93 0.52 15.08 -8.38
C ILE A 93 -0.71 15.43 -7.51
N CYS A 94 -0.56 15.33 -6.19
CA CYS A 94 -1.66 15.49 -5.23
C CYS A 94 -1.49 16.64 -4.22
N GLY A 95 -0.41 17.42 -4.30
CA GLY A 95 -0.19 18.60 -3.46
C GLY A 95 1.21 18.70 -2.87
N VAL A 96 1.35 19.45 -1.76
CA VAL A 96 2.65 19.78 -1.13
C VAL A 96 3.39 18.53 -0.66
N ASN A 97 2.65 17.56 -0.09
CA ASN A 97 3.24 16.34 0.46
C ASN A 97 3.21 15.16 -0.52
N HIS A 98 3.08 15.43 -1.83
CA HIS A 98 2.99 14.40 -2.86
C HIS A 98 4.14 13.37 -2.80
N SER A 99 5.36 13.82 -2.50
CA SER A 99 6.54 12.95 -2.39
C SER A 99 6.65 12.20 -1.06
N PHE A 100 5.78 12.48 -0.08
CA PHE A 100 5.87 11.99 1.31
C PHE A 100 4.70 11.07 1.68
N MET A 101 4.12 10.39 0.70
CA MET A 101 3.08 9.38 0.89
C MET A 101 3.50 8.05 0.23
N PRO A 102 4.50 7.36 0.79
CA PRO A 102 4.97 6.09 0.26
C PRO A 102 3.95 4.97 0.49
N ILE A 103 4.09 3.92 -0.30
CA ILE A 103 3.34 2.67 -0.21
C ILE A 103 4.35 1.59 0.18
N MET A 104 4.07 0.85 1.24
CA MET A 104 4.84 -0.33 1.61
C MET A 104 3.91 -1.54 1.66
N ILE A 105 4.30 -2.60 0.96
CA ILE A 105 3.61 -3.88 0.97
C ILE A 105 4.53 -4.95 1.52
N GLU A 106 4.03 -5.73 2.47
CA GLU A 106 4.67 -6.95 2.93
C GLU A 106 3.89 -8.16 2.39
N VAL A 107 4.52 -8.93 1.50
CA VAL A 107 3.94 -10.16 0.99
C VAL A 107 4.44 -11.34 1.83
N VAL A 108 3.51 -12.02 2.50
CA VAL A 108 3.77 -13.15 3.40
C VAL A 108 3.08 -14.42 2.93
N LEU A 109 3.45 -15.58 3.48
CA LEU A 109 2.69 -16.81 3.21
C LEU A 109 1.29 -16.72 3.82
N PHE A 110 0.33 -17.43 3.23
CA PHE A 110 -1.07 -17.42 3.66
C PHE A 110 -1.26 -17.72 5.15
N ASP A 111 -0.50 -18.66 5.72
CA ASP A 111 -0.60 -18.98 7.16
C ASP A 111 -0.18 -17.82 8.07
N PHE A 112 0.81 -17.03 7.67
CA PHE A 112 1.20 -15.83 8.41
C PHE A 112 0.17 -14.73 8.24
N PHE A 113 -0.35 -14.53 7.02
CA PHE A 113 -1.42 -13.56 6.77
C PHE A 113 -2.66 -13.86 7.61
N LYS A 114 -3.06 -15.14 7.70
CA LYS A 114 -4.21 -15.58 8.51
C LYS A 114 -4.03 -15.36 10.01
N ASN A 115 -2.80 -15.31 10.51
CA ASN A 115 -2.54 -14.98 11.91
C ASN A 115 -2.43 -13.47 12.15
N TYR A 116 -2.15 -12.70 11.10
CA TYR A 116 -2.03 -11.24 11.15
C TYR A 116 -3.40 -10.55 11.18
N VAL A 117 -4.32 -11.02 10.32
CA VAL A 117 -5.73 -10.58 10.28
C VAL A 117 -6.56 -11.46 11.21
#